data_AF-A0A359KKU1-F1
#
_entry.id   AF-A0A359KKU1-F1
#
_cell.length_a   1.000
_cell.length_b   1.000
_cell.length_c   1.000
_cell.angle_alpha   90.00
_cell.angle_beta   90.00
_cell.angle_gamma   90.00
#
_symmetry.space_group_name_H-M   'P 1'
#
loop_
_entity.id
_entity.type
_entity.pdbx_description
1 polymer ?
#
loop_
_entity_poly.entity_id
_entity_poly.type
_entity_poly.pdbx_seq_one_letter_code
_entity_poly.pdbx_strand_id
1 'polypeptide(L)'
;MAIEVVLPYRTDWRAMENVLDYCKGKGADRSALETRFGAGEGLRETLNALEQLALIERSDAGDVRLSMLGEQLAYAPDRARRRERLVEALLGYSPYRAPLERAVAEAFLLLDAPWVEHLWQVDMRLGQPRNRVEEARTFFFRMADEAGLGVFRRGV
;
A
#
# COMPACT_ATOMS: atom_id res chain seq x y z
N MET A 1 -18.11 -1.17 15.63
CA MET A 1 -17.35 0.04 15.27
C MET A 1 -16.96 -0.10 13.81
N ALA A 2 -17.33 0.84 12.94
CA ALA A 2 -16.79 0.85 11.59
C ALA A 2 -15.29 1.17 11.72
N ILE A 3 -14.43 0.29 11.21
CA ILE A 3 -13.00 0.59 11.11
C ILE A 3 -12.90 1.79 10.17
N GLU A 4 -12.35 2.91 10.65
CA GLU A 4 -12.09 4.07 9.81
C GLU A 4 -11.00 3.69 8.80
N VAL A 5 -11.40 3.51 7.54
CA VAL A 5 -10.49 3.09 6.48
C VAL A 5 -9.73 4.32 5.95
N VAL A 6 -8.45 4.40 6.27
CA VAL A 6 -7.54 5.46 5.80
C VAL A 6 -6.77 4.96 4.58
N LEU A 7 -6.75 5.75 3.51
CA LEU A 7 -5.99 5.41 2.30
C LEU A 7 -4.51 5.72 2.56
N PRO A 8 -3.57 4.84 2.18
CA PRO A 8 -2.15 5.16 2.27
C PRO A 8 -1.79 6.43 1.49
N TYR A 9 -1.13 7.39 2.14
CA TYR A 9 -0.66 8.67 1.56
C TYR A 9 0.72 9.03 2.14
N ARG A 10 1.41 10.06 1.62
CA ARG A 10 2.77 10.47 2.08
C ARG A 10 3.81 9.34 2.15
N THR A 11 3.67 8.34 1.29
CA THR A 11 4.63 7.23 1.14
C THR A 11 4.76 6.83 -0.32
N ASP A 12 5.73 5.97 -0.62
CA ASP A 12 5.89 5.34 -1.93
C ASP A 12 6.39 3.90 -1.81
N TRP A 13 6.34 3.18 -2.93
CA TRP A 13 6.76 1.78 -2.98
C TRP A 13 8.19 1.59 -2.49
N ARG A 14 9.13 2.46 -2.91
CA ARG A 14 10.54 2.33 -2.55
C ARG A 14 10.76 2.49 -1.04
N ALA A 15 10.05 3.42 -0.41
CA ALA A 15 10.07 3.58 1.05
C ALA A 15 9.60 2.30 1.76
N MET A 16 8.51 1.70 1.29
CA MET A 16 8.00 0.44 1.81
C MET A 16 8.98 -0.71 1.62
N GLU A 17 9.56 -0.86 0.42
CA GLU A 17 10.57 -1.88 0.14
C GLU A 17 11.74 -1.78 1.11
N ASN A 18 12.27 -0.58 1.33
CA ASN A 18 13.39 -0.38 2.23
C ASN A 18 13.05 -0.79 3.68
N VAL A 19 11.84 -0.50 4.14
CA VAL A 19 11.38 -0.92 5.48
C VAL A 19 11.22 -2.44 5.55
N LEU A 20 10.59 -3.06 4.54
CA LEU A 20 10.45 -4.52 4.46
C LEU A 20 11.81 -5.22 4.49
N ASP A 21 12.76 -4.72 3.70
CA ASP A 21 14.13 -5.24 3.65
C ASP A 21 14.86 -5.07 4.98
N TYR A 22 14.67 -3.93 5.67
CA TYR A 22 15.28 -3.69 6.97
C TYR A 22 14.70 -4.57 8.08
N CYS A 23 13.41 -4.88 8.00
CA CYS A 23 12.71 -5.73 8.97
C CYS A 23 12.91 -7.25 8.72
N LYS A 24 13.65 -7.65 7.68
CA LYS A 24 13.99 -9.05 7.43
C LYS A 24 14.63 -9.73 8.67
N GLY A 25 14.31 -11.00 8.88
CA GLY A 25 14.80 -11.77 10.02
C GLY A 25 13.95 -11.58 11.26
N LYS A 26 14.43 -10.80 12.24
CA LYS A 26 13.77 -10.68 13.56
C LYS A 26 12.80 -9.49 13.69
N GLY A 27 12.63 -8.71 12.64
CA GLY A 27 12.00 -7.40 12.71
C GLY A 27 12.95 -6.31 13.18
N ALA A 28 12.40 -5.13 13.48
CA ALA A 28 13.14 -3.98 13.99
C ALA A 28 12.36 -3.27 15.09
N ASP A 29 13.05 -2.80 16.12
CA ASP A 29 12.44 -1.93 17.13
C ASP A 29 12.17 -0.53 16.56
N ARG A 30 11.27 0.21 17.23
CA ARG A 30 10.88 1.56 16.80
C ARG A 30 12.07 2.50 16.66
N SER A 31 13.01 2.45 17.60
CA SER A 31 14.15 3.38 17.66
C SER A 31 15.15 3.14 16.53
N ALA A 32 15.36 1.88 16.14
CA ALA A 32 16.18 1.47 15.02
C ALA A 32 15.59 1.97 13.70
N LEU A 33 14.26 1.85 13.54
CA LEU A 33 13.56 2.37 12.36
C LEU A 33 13.65 3.90 12.27
N GLU A 34 13.43 4.61 13.37
CA GLU A 34 13.56 6.07 13.41
C GLU A 34 14.98 6.54 13.11
N THR A 35 15.99 5.83 13.61
CA THR A 35 17.40 6.11 13.32
C THR A 35 17.71 5.90 11.84
N ARG A 36 17.15 4.84 11.23
CA ARG A 36 17.45 4.46 9.83
C ARG A 36 16.72 5.30 8.79
N PHE A 37 15.46 5.65 9.06
CA PHE A 37 14.53 6.25 8.10
C PHE A 37 14.10 7.67 8.48
N GLY A 38 14.53 8.15 9.64
CA GLY A 38 14.12 9.43 10.22
C GLY A 38 12.89 9.29 11.10
N ALA A 39 12.90 9.96 12.24
CA ALA A 39 11.71 10.15 13.07
C ALA A 39 10.77 11.14 12.38
N GLY A 40 9.48 10.82 12.32
CA GLY A 40 8.46 11.74 11.83
C GLY A 40 7.37 11.09 10.99
N GLU A 41 6.65 11.96 10.29
CA GLU A 41 5.42 11.59 9.58
C GLU A 41 5.67 10.62 8.43
N GLY A 42 6.74 10.78 7.64
CA GLY A 42 7.01 9.91 6.49
C GLY A 42 7.20 8.43 6.87
N LEU A 43 7.97 8.16 7.94
CA LEU A 43 8.10 6.80 8.47
C LEU A 43 6.77 6.30 9.04
N ARG A 44 6.04 7.15 9.77
CA ARG A 44 4.74 6.78 10.33
C ARG A 44 3.75 6.37 9.25
N GLU A 45 3.60 7.15 8.18
CA GLU A 45 2.67 6.83 7.10
C GLU A 45 3.13 5.62 6.27
N THR A 46 4.44 5.42 6.10
CA THR A 46 4.97 4.20 5.47
C THR A 46 4.62 2.96 6.29
N LEU A 47 4.76 3.01 7.62
CA LEU A 47 4.37 1.91 8.50
C LEU A 47 2.85 1.70 8.52
N ASN A 48 2.06 2.77 8.51
CA ASN A 48 0.60 2.67 8.41
C ASN A 48 0.19 1.99 7.10
N ALA A 49 0.81 2.36 5.97
CA ALA A 49 0.55 1.74 4.67
C ALA A 49 0.90 0.24 4.66
N LEU A 50 2.06 -0.12 5.20
CA LEU A 50 2.50 -1.51 5.32
C LEU A 50 1.55 -2.34 6.18
N GLU A 51 1.07 -1.80 7.29
CA GLU A 51 0.13 -2.48 8.19
C GLU A 51 -1.26 -2.61 7.55
N GLN A 52 -1.75 -1.56 6.87
CA GLN A 52 -3.02 -1.59 6.14
C GLN A 52 -3.03 -2.61 5.00
N LEU A 53 -1.88 -2.83 4.37
CA LEU A 53 -1.67 -3.85 3.35
C LEU A 53 -1.35 -5.23 3.94
N ALA A 54 -1.45 -5.39 5.26
CA ALA A 54 -1.17 -6.61 6.00
C ALA A 54 0.24 -7.18 5.73
N LEU A 55 1.23 -6.32 5.48
CA LEU A 55 2.62 -6.71 5.21
C LEU A 55 3.47 -6.70 6.49
N ILE A 56 3.06 -5.97 7.52
CA ILE A 56 3.73 -5.94 8.81
C ILE A 56 2.71 -6.05 9.94
N GLU A 57 3.24 -6.38 11.12
CA GLU A 57 2.54 -6.28 12.40
C GLU A 57 3.33 -5.35 13.32
N ARG A 58 2.62 -4.53 14.09
CA ARG A 58 3.20 -3.64 15.10
C ARG A 58 2.77 -4.07 16.49
N SER A 59 3.74 -4.14 17.40
CA SER A 59 3.47 -4.32 18.83
C SER A 59 3.05 -3.00 19.49
N ASP A 60 2.54 -3.08 20.73
CA ASP A 60 2.21 -1.90 21.55
C ASP A 60 3.43 -1.00 21.81
N ALA A 61 4.64 -1.58 21.84
CA ALA A 61 5.90 -0.84 21.99
C ALA A 61 6.36 -0.17 20.69
N GLY A 62 5.68 -0.43 19.57
CA GLY A 62 6.03 0.08 18.24
C GLY A 62 7.06 -0.75 17.49
N ASP A 63 7.46 -1.91 18.03
CA ASP A 63 8.32 -2.87 17.32
C ASP A 63 7.58 -3.43 16.10
N VAL A 64 8.29 -3.56 14.99
CA VAL A 64 7.76 -3.97 13.70
C VAL A 64 8.29 -5.35 13.33
N ARG A 65 7.39 -6.25 12.93
CA ARG A 65 7.73 -7.54 12.32
C ARG A 65 7.02 -7.70 10.99
N LEU A 66 7.63 -8.48 10.10
CA LEU A 66 6.98 -8.87 8.86
C LEU A 66 5.83 -9.82 9.19
N SER A 67 4.68 -9.64 8.55
CA SER A 67 3.63 -10.66 8.53
C SER A 67 4.06 -11.81 7.62
N MET A 68 3.28 -12.90 7.58
CA MET A 68 3.54 -13.99 6.62
C MET A 68 3.58 -13.49 5.17
N LEU A 69 2.66 -12.61 4.78
CA LEU A 69 2.64 -12.03 3.43
C LEU A 69 3.81 -11.07 3.21
N GLY A 70 4.16 -10.28 4.23
CA GLY A 70 5.35 -9.44 4.24
C GLY A 70 6.65 -10.21 4.03
N GLU A 71 6.82 -11.33 4.72
CA GLU A 71 7.96 -12.22 4.54
C GLU A 71 8.02 -12.77 3.12
N GLN A 72 6.91 -13.31 2.61
CA GLN A 72 6.86 -13.85 1.26
C GLN A 72 7.18 -12.78 0.20
N LEU A 73 6.73 -11.54 0.40
CA LEU A 73 7.03 -10.43 -0.47
C LEU A 73 8.50 -9.98 -0.38
N ALA A 74 9.04 -9.87 0.83
CA ALA A 74 10.40 -9.41 1.09
C ALA A 74 11.45 -10.45 0.65
N TYR A 75 11.17 -11.74 0.82
CA TYR A 75 12.04 -12.86 0.45
C TYR A 75 11.71 -13.49 -0.90
N ALA A 76 10.88 -12.83 -1.72
CA ALA A 76 10.53 -13.34 -3.04
C ALA A 76 11.81 -13.60 -3.87
N PRO A 77 12.00 -14.82 -4.42
CA PRO A 77 13.24 -15.22 -5.09
C PRO A 77 13.43 -14.52 -6.45
N ASP A 78 12.34 -14.06 -7.04
CA ASP A 78 12.33 -13.42 -8.34
C ASP A 78 11.20 -12.39 -8.44
N ARG A 79 11.22 -11.61 -9.54
CA ARG A 79 10.24 -10.56 -9.78
C ARG A 79 8.81 -11.08 -9.99
N ALA A 80 8.65 -12.29 -10.53
CA ALA A 80 7.32 -12.86 -10.80
C ALA A 80 6.62 -13.21 -9.48
N ARG A 81 7.31 -13.93 -8.59
CA ARG A 81 6.81 -14.23 -7.23
C ARG A 81 6.56 -12.97 -6.43
N ARG A 82 7.43 -11.97 -6.56
CA ARG A 82 7.23 -10.70 -5.89
C ARG A 82 5.95 -10.00 -6.33
N ARG A 83 5.69 -9.98 -7.64
CA ARG A 83 4.45 -9.43 -8.21
C ARG A 83 3.22 -10.17 -7.70
N GLU A 84 3.25 -11.51 -7.70
CA GLU A 84 2.14 -12.31 -7.17
C GLU A 84 1.79 -11.92 -5.72
N ARG A 85 2.80 -11.77 -4.85
CA ARG A 85 2.58 -11.35 -3.45
C ARG A 85 2.11 -9.92 -3.32
N LEU A 86 2.58 -9.04 -4.19
CA LEU A 86 2.11 -7.66 -4.22
C LEU A 86 0.65 -7.59 -4.66
N VAL A 87 0.24 -8.35 -5.68
CA VAL A 87 -1.17 -8.48 -6.07
C VAL A 87 -2.01 -8.98 -4.90
N GLU A 88 -1.54 -10.01 -4.18
CA GLU A 88 -2.23 -10.53 -3.00
C GLU A 88 -2.42 -9.45 -1.92
N ALA A 89 -1.41 -8.62 -1.66
CA ALA A 89 -1.51 -7.49 -0.72
C ALA A 89 -2.49 -6.41 -1.19
N LEU A 90 -2.46 -6.04 -2.47
CA LEU A 90 -3.37 -5.05 -3.05
C LEU A 90 -4.82 -5.52 -3.02
N LEU A 91 -5.06 -6.80 -3.33
CA LEU A 91 -6.37 -7.41 -3.20
C LEU A 91 -6.74 -7.57 -1.72
N GLY A 92 -5.82 -7.76 -0.80
CA GLY A 92 -6.10 -7.83 0.65
C GLY A 92 -6.76 -6.57 1.22
N TYR A 93 -6.44 -5.40 0.65
CA TYR A 93 -6.92 -4.11 1.13
C TYR A 93 -8.11 -3.60 0.31
N SER A 94 -9.30 -3.53 0.93
CA SER A 94 -10.57 -3.26 0.24
C SER A 94 -10.57 -2.02 -0.69
N PRO A 95 -10.01 -0.86 -0.30
CA PRO A 95 -9.94 0.29 -1.20
C PRO A 95 -9.12 0.06 -2.46
N TYR A 96 -8.13 -0.84 -2.44
CA TYR A 96 -7.35 -1.17 -3.64
C TYR A 96 -7.98 -2.32 -4.43
N ARG A 97 -8.60 -3.28 -3.74
CA ARG A 97 -9.38 -4.34 -4.37
C ARG A 97 -10.51 -3.79 -5.24
N ALA A 98 -11.33 -2.89 -4.70
CA ALA A 98 -12.54 -2.41 -5.37
C ALA A 98 -12.32 -1.86 -6.79
N PRO A 99 -11.36 -0.92 -7.04
CA PRO A 99 -11.09 -0.44 -8.39
C PRO A 99 -10.54 -1.54 -9.31
N LEU A 100 -9.73 -2.47 -8.79
CA LEU A 100 -9.18 -3.57 -9.59
C LEU A 100 -10.26 -4.58 -10.03
N GLU A 101 -11.12 -5.02 -9.11
CA GLU A 101 -12.21 -5.96 -9.42
C GLU A 101 -13.21 -5.34 -10.40
N ARG A 102 -13.56 -4.07 -10.20
CA ARG A 102 -14.50 -3.37 -11.08
C ARG A 102 -13.92 -3.13 -12.47
N ALA A 103 -12.63 -2.80 -12.57
CA ALA A 103 -11.93 -2.68 -13.85
C ALA A 103 -11.99 -3.99 -14.65
N VAL A 104 -11.79 -5.13 -13.97
CA VAL A 104 -11.90 -6.46 -14.61
C VAL A 104 -13.33 -6.74 -15.05
N ALA A 105 -14.32 -6.47 -14.20
CA ALA A 105 -15.73 -6.70 -14.50
C ALA A 105 -16.25 -5.86 -15.68
N GLU A 106 -15.78 -4.62 -15.79
CA GLU A 106 -16.16 -3.67 -16.85
C GLU A 106 -15.22 -3.72 -18.07
N ALA A 107 -14.27 -4.67 -18.09
CA ALA A 107 -13.27 -4.85 -19.16
C ALA A 107 -12.49 -3.56 -19.50
N PHE A 108 -12.15 -2.77 -18.47
CA PHE A 108 -11.35 -1.57 -18.62
C PHE A 108 -9.90 -1.91 -19.00
N LEU A 109 -9.45 -1.36 -20.12
CA LEU A 109 -8.06 -1.47 -20.57
C LEU A 109 -7.14 -0.40 -19.94
N LEU A 110 -7.73 0.66 -19.40
CA LEU A 110 -7.02 1.81 -18.83
C LEU A 110 -7.83 2.37 -17.67
N LEU A 111 -7.20 2.49 -16.50
CA LEU A 111 -7.84 3.12 -15.34
C LEU A 111 -7.47 4.59 -15.26
N ASP A 112 -8.49 5.44 -15.19
CA ASP A 112 -8.32 6.89 -15.08
C ASP A 112 -8.36 7.38 -13.63
N ALA A 113 -7.66 8.49 -13.39
CA ALA A 113 -7.53 9.08 -12.08
C ALA A 113 -8.88 9.54 -11.47
N PRO A 114 -9.69 10.37 -12.16
CA PRO A 114 -10.98 10.81 -11.65
C PRO A 114 -11.93 9.68 -11.27
N TRP A 115 -11.92 8.57 -12.01
CA TRP A 115 -12.77 7.41 -11.76
C TRP A 115 -12.39 6.70 -10.46
N VAL A 116 -11.09 6.48 -10.20
CA VAL A 116 -10.64 5.90 -8.92
C VAL A 116 -10.98 6.82 -7.75
N GLU A 117 -10.76 8.14 -7.91
CA GLU A 117 -11.10 9.12 -6.87
C GLU A 117 -12.61 9.14 -6.59
N HIS A 118 -13.44 9.08 -7.64
CA HIS A 118 -14.89 9.00 -7.53
C HIS A 118 -15.32 7.73 -6.80
N LEU A 119 -14.75 6.58 -7.16
CA LEU A 119 -15.03 5.31 -6.49
C LEU A 119 -14.74 5.41 -4.99
N TRP A 120 -13.59 5.93 -4.59
CA TRP A 120 -13.22 6.06 -3.19
C TRP A 120 -14.07 7.08 -2.42
N GLN A 121 -14.42 8.20 -3.03
CA GLN A 121 -15.13 9.29 -2.36
C GLN A 121 -16.64 9.13 -2.37
N VAL A 122 -17.22 8.62 -3.46
CA VAL A 122 -18.68 8.57 -3.69
C VAL A 122 -19.20 7.17 -3.43
N ASP A 123 -18.62 6.16 -4.08
CA ASP A 123 -19.14 4.79 -3.99
C ASP A 123 -18.77 4.15 -2.65
N MET A 124 -17.51 4.31 -2.22
CA MET A 124 -16.99 3.77 -0.95
C MET A 124 -17.12 4.73 0.23
N ARG A 125 -17.34 6.02 -0.01
CA ARG A 125 -17.53 7.06 1.02
C ARG A 125 -16.41 7.10 2.07
N LEU A 126 -15.15 7.00 1.66
CA LEU A 126 -14.00 6.94 2.57
C LEU A 126 -13.72 8.26 3.33
N GLY A 127 -14.44 9.35 3.04
CA GLY A 127 -14.45 10.57 3.86
C GLY A 127 -13.12 11.35 3.93
N GLN A 128 -12.13 11.01 3.10
CA GLN A 128 -10.80 11.61 3.16
C GLN A 128 -10.69 12.92 2.38
N PRO A 129 -9.91 13.91 2.86
CA PRO A 129 -9.65 15.16 2.14
C PRO A 129 -9.07 14.93 0.75
N ARG A 130 -9.48 15.76 -0.22
CA ARG A 130 -9.10 15.63 -1.64
C ARG A 130 -7.60 15.45 -1.88
N ASN A 131 -6.75 16.25 -1.22
CA ASN A 131 -5.30 16.15 -1.37
C ASN A 131 -4.76 14.77 -0.96
N ARG A 132 -5.31 14.15 0.09
CA ARG A 132 -4.92 12.79 0.50
C ARG A 132 -5.37 11.74 -0.51
N VAL A 133 -6.55 11.92 -1.10
CA VAL A 133 -7.07 11.02 -2.14
C VAL A 133 -6.19 11.06 -3.39
N GLU A 134 -5.77 12.25 -3.82
CA GLU A 134 -4.87 12.44 -4.98
C GLU A 134 -3.50 11.77 -4.75
N GLU A 135 -2.92 11.94 -3.55
CA GLU A 135 -1.69 11.27 -3.14
C GLU A 135 -1.87 9.74 -3.10
N ALA A 136 -2.94 9.27 -2.44
CA ALA A 136 -3.24 7.85 -2.32
C ALA A 136 -3.46 7.18 -3.67
N ARG A 137 -4.12 7.87 -4.61
CA ARG A 137 -4.30 7.40 -5.98
C ARG A 137 -2.96 7.22 -6.65
N THR A 138 -2.09 8.21 -6.53
CA THR A 138 -0.76 8.16 -7.12
C THR A 138 0.04 6.98 -6.58
N PHE A 139 -0.04 6.75 -5.28
CA PHE A 139 0.59 5.61 -4.63
C PHE A 139 -0.03 4.26 -5.08
N PHE A 140 -1.36 4.14 -5.12
CA PHE A 140 -2.06 2.97 -5.65
C PHE A 140 -1.63 2.63 -7.09
N PHE A 141 -1.58 3.61 -7.99
CA PHE A 141 -1.14 3.41 -9.37
C PHE A 141 0.30 2.91 -9.44
N ARG A 142 1.21 3.47 -8.64
CA ARG A 142 2.59 2.97 -8.58
C ARG A 142 2.65 1.53 -8.10
N MET A 143 1.90 1.17 -7.07
CA MET A 143 1.85 -0.20 -6.56
C MET A 143 1.29 -1.18 -7.60
N ALA A 144 0.22 -0.78 -8.30
CA ALA A 144 -0.40 -1.60 -9.31
C ALA A 144 0.50 -1.77 -10.56
N ASP A 145 1.26 -0.75 -10.93
CA ASP A 145 2.31 -0.84 -11.96
C ASP A 145 3.43 -1.82 -11.55
N GLU A 146 3.89 -1.74 -10.30
CA GLU A 146 4.90 -2.66 -9.77
C GLU A 146 4.40 -4.11 -9.74
N ALA A 147 3.13 -4.29 -9.39
CA ALA A 147 2.42 -5.57 -9.42
C ALA A 147 2.17 -6.09 -10.85
N GLY A 148 2.29 -5.23 -11.87
CA GLY A 148 2.05 -5.57 -13.27
C GLY A 148 0.56 -5.70 -13.63
N LEU A 149 -0.32 -4.98 -12.93
CA LEU A 149 -1.79 -5.09 -13.08
C LEU A 149 -2.38 -4.26 -14.22
N GLY A 150 -1.56 -3.56 -15.01
CA GLY A 150 -2.04 -2.85 -16.21
C GLY A 150 -1.40 -1.48 -16.37
N VAL A 151 -2.04 -0.66 -17.21
CA VAL A 151 -1.63 0.72 -17.49
C VAL A 151 -2.62 1.68 -16.84
N PHE A 152 -2.10 2.73 -16.20
CA PHE A 152 -2.91 3.71 -15.47
C PHE A 152 -2.70 5.10 -16.05
N ARG A 153 -3.80 5.82 -16.33
CA ARG A 153 -3.74 7.22 -16.73
C ARG A 153 -3.63 8.08 -15.48
N ARG A 154 -2.39 8.35 -15.09
CA ARG A 154 -2.06 9.36 -14.10
C ARG A 154 -2.49 10.70 -14.69
N GLY A 155 -3.49 11.35 -14.12
CA GLY A 155 -4.00 12.64 -14.61
C GLY A 155 -2.85 13.62 -14.84
N VAL A 156 -2.91 14.33 -15.97
CA VAL A 156 -1.97 15.40 -16.36
C VAL A 156 -2.28 16.65 -15.55
#